data_AF-A0A435AFI1-F1
#
_entry.id   AF-A0A435AFI1-F1
#
_cell.length_a   1.000
_cell.length_b   1.000
_cell.length_c   1.000
_cell.angle_alpha   90.00
_cell.angle_beta   90.00
_cell.angle_gamma   90.00
#
_symmetry.space_group_name_H-M   'P 1'
#
loop_
_entity.id
_entity.type
_entity.pdbx_description
1 polymer ?
#
loop_
_entity_poly.entity_id
_entity_poly.type
_entity_poly.pdbx_seq_one_letter_code
_entity_poly.pdbx_strand_id
1 'polypeptide(L)'
;MSNLTINADRLLGRIEELGSLGRDAQGRLVRVAASDMDKLGRDRLVSWLQDAGLAVAVDRIGNIFGIWQDDANAGQPSVMLGSHIDTVIDAGIYDGCYGVLAGLEAIESLKEAGFTPARPLVVAAFTNEEGVRFSPDMMGSLVFAGGRDLDEALASVGTDGSVLGKELERIGYAGRHEPGFLKPRAYVELHVEQGPVLEREGIAVGAVENLQGISWQRITIEGEANHAGTTPMSMRRDAGVAAARVIGFLADRAGASPTPTVATVGTIAFEPNA
;
A
#
# COMPACT_ATOMS: atom_id res chain seq x y z
N MET A 1 24.47 15.61 -21.18
CA MET A 1 23.41 14.59 -21.18
C MET A 1 22.11 15.30 -21.56
N SER A 2 21.82 15.41 -22.86
CA SER A 2 20.59 16.07 -23.33
C SER A 2 19.61 15.00 -23.81
N ASN A 3 18.47 14.91 -23.12
CA ASN A 3 17.39 13.91 -23.21
C ASN A 3 17.70 12.54 -22.61
N LEU A 4 17.80 12.50 -21.28
CA LEU A 4 17.60 11.27 -20.52
C LEU A 4 16.09 10.96 -20.51
N THR A 5 15.70 9.79 -21.01
CA THR A 5 14.29 9.35 -21.08
C THR A 5 14.20 7.91 -20.60
N ILE A 6 13.06 7.55 -20.00
CA ILE A 6 12.79 6.16 -19.60
C ILE A 6 12.50 5.26 -20.81
N ASN A 7 12.65 3.94 -20.64
CA ASN A 7 12.07 2.96 -21.55
C ASN A 7 10.62 2.66 -21.14
N ALA A 8 9.66 3.31 -21.81
CA ALA A 8 8.24 3.17 -21.49
C ALA A 8 7.71 1.74 -21.71
N ASP A 9 8.16 1.06 -22.78
CA ASP A 9 7.70 -0.30 -23.11
C ASP A 9 8.15 -1.31 -22.04
N ARG A 10 9.39 -1.17 -21.53
CA ARG A 10 9.89 -2.01 -20.42
C ARG A 10 9.10 -1.78 -19.14
N LEU A 11 8.81 -0.52 -18.81
CA LEU A 11 8.02 -0.18 -17.63
C LEU A 11 6.60 -0.74 -17.72
N LEU A 12 5.89 -0.46 -18.82
CA LEU A 12 4.52 -0.92 -19.03
C LEU A 12 4.45 -2.44 -19.08
N GLY A 13 5.39 -3.10 -19.77
CA GLY A 13 5.46 -4.56 -19.81
C GLY A 13 5.65 -5.20 -18.44
N ARG A 14 6.46 -4.60 -17.55
CA ARG A 14 6.61 -5.08 -16.17
C ARG A 14 5.34 -4.88 -15.34
N ILE A 15 4.66 -3.76 -15.52
CA ILE A 15 3.37 -3.49 -14.84
C ILE A 15 2.33 -4.52 -15.27
N GLU A 16 2.22 -4.78 -16.58
CA GLU A 16 1.32 -5.80 -17.13
C GLU A 16 1.67 -7.20 -16.64
N GLU A 17 2.96 -7.55 -16.65
CA GLU A 17 3.44 -8.85 -16.18
C GLU A 17 3.11 -9.03 -14.69
N LEU A 18 3.44 -8.05 -13.84
CA LEU A 18 3.11 -8.09 -12.42
C LEU A 18 1.60 -8.11 -12.19
N GLY A 19 0.82 -7.36 -12.98
CA GLY A 19 -0.64 -7.36 -12.96
C GLY A 19 -1.28 -8.67 -13.45
N SER A 20 -0.51 -9.57 -14.06
CA SER A 20 -0.93 -10.94 -14.37
C SER A 20 -0.67 -11.92 -13.22
N LEU A 21 0.32 -11.60 -12.35
CA LEU A 21 0.66 -12.39 -11.18
C LEU A 21 -0.28 -12.07 -10.02
N GLY A 22 -1.00 -13.08 -9.54
CA GLY A 22 -1.97 -12.92 -8.46
C GLY A 22 -3.42 -12.83 -8.92
N ARG A 23 -3.76 -13.31 -10.12
CA ARG A 23 -5.15 -13.43 -10.54
C ARG A 23 -5.80 -14.69 -9.97
N ASP A 24 -7.00 -14.54 -9.42
CA ASP A 24 -7.81 -15.65 -8.94
C ASP A 24 -8.48 -16.42 -10.09
N ALA A 25 -9.27 -17.45 -9.75
CA ALA A 25 -9.98 -18.27 -10.74
C ALA A 25 -11.02 -17.49 -11.57
N GLN A 26 -11.44 -16.31 -11.12
CA GLN A 26 -12.35 -15.41 -11.81
C GLN A 26 -11.60 -14.33 -12.61
N GLY A 27 -10.26 -14.34 -12.58
CA GLY A 27 -9.40 -13.38 -13.25
C GLY A 27 -9.22 -12.07 -12.50
N ARG A 28 -9.72 -11.94 -11.26
CA ARG A 28 -9.56 -10.73 -10.45
C ARG A 28 -8.16 -10.67 -9.89
N LEU A 29 -7.53 -9.50 -9.90
CA LEU A 29 -6.22 -9.34 -9.27
C LEU A 29 -6.38 -9.30 -7.74
N VAL A 30 -5.79 -10.28 -7.08
CA VAL A 30 -5.84 -10.47 -5.63
C VAL A 30 -4.45 -10.88 -5.15
N ARG A 31 -3.59 -9.88 -4.94
CA ARG A 31 -2.22 -10.05 -4.44
C ARG A 31 -2.09 -9.45 -3.05
N VAL A 32 -2.89 -9.95 -2.11
CA VAL A 32 -2.89 -9.47 -0.71
C VAL A 32 -1.58 -9.85 0.00
N ALA A 33 -1.14 -9.00 0.94
CA ALA A 33 0.15 -9.13 1.60
C ALA A 33 0.44 -10.52 2.20
N ALA A 34 1.68 -10.96 2.04
CA ALA A 34 2.22 -12.24 2.52
C ALA A 34 1.45 -13.49 2.07
N SER A 35 0.63 -13.39 1.03
CA SER A 35 0.01 -14.54 0.37
C SER A 35 0.98 -15.21 -0.61
N ASP A 36 0.60 -16.38 -1.13
CA ASP A 36 1.38 -17.04 -2.20
C ASP A 36 1.43 -16.20 -3.48
N MET A 37 0.36 -15.45 -3.77
CA MET A 37 0.33 -14.54 -4.90
C MET A 37 1.26 -13.34 -4.70
N ASP A 38 1.32 -12.81 -3.48
CA ASP A 38 2.28 -11.77 -3.12
C ASP A 38 3.72 -12.30 -3.22
N LYS A 39 3.97 -13.54 -2.76
CA LYS A 39 5.26 -14.20 -2.97
C LYS A 39 5.67 -14.23 -4.45
N LEU A 40 4.78 -14.62 -5.36
CA LEU A 40 5.10 -14.64 -6.80
C LEU A 40 5.46 -13.24 -7.33
N GLY A 41 4.72 -12.21 -6.91
CA GLY A 41 5.03 -10.82 -7.28
C GLY A 41 6.36 -10.34 -6.72
N ARG A 42 6.66 -10.67 -5.46
CA ARG A 42 7.93 -10.35 -4.79
C ARG A 42 9.10 -11.07 -5.42
N ASP A 43 8.97 -12.36 -5.73
CA ASP A 43 10.01 -13.16 -6.39
C ASP A 43 10.33 -12.54 -7.75
N ARG A 44 9.30 -12.10 -8.48
CA ARG A 44 9.46 -11.47 -9.79
C ARG A 44 10.14 -10.11 -9.68
N LEU A 45 9.74 -9.28 -8.71
CA LEU A 45 10.41 -8.01 -8.43
C LEU A 45 11.90 -8.25 -8.10
N VAL A 46 12.21 -9.19 -7.21
CA VAL A 46 13.60 -9.52 -6.84
C VAL A 46 14.41 -9.94 -8.07
N SER A 47 13.84 -10.76 -8.96
CA SER A 47 14.48 -11.12 -10.24
C SER A 47 14.82 -9.87 -11.05
N TRP A 48 13.87 -8.93 -11.24
CA TRP A 48 14.15 -7.72 -12.01
C TRP A 48 15.20 -6.81 -11.36
N LEU A 49 15.19 -6.69 -10.03
CA LEU A 49 16.23 -5.95 -9.30
C LEU A 49 17.62 -6.57 -9.52
N GLN A 50 17.71 -7.89 -9.49
CA GLN A 50 18.97 -8.62 -9.76
C GLN A 50 19.42 -8.49 -11.21
N ASP A 51 18.49 -8.61 -12.16
CA ASP A 51 18.76 -8.45 -13.60
C ASP A 51 19.27 -7.04 -13.92
N ALA A 52 18.77 -6.02 -13.22
CA ALA A 52 19.25 -4.64 -13.28
C ALA A 52 20.61 -4.44 -12.57
N GLY A 53 21.19 -5.50 -11.98
CA GLY A 53 22.46 -5.46 -11.26
C GLY A 53 22.39 -4.64 -9.97
N LEU A 54 21.27 -4.70 -9.26
CA LEU A 54 21.07 -4.04 -7.96
C LEU A 54 21.30 -5.01 -6.82
N ALA A 55 21.91 -4.53 -5.74
CA ALA A 55 22.03 -5.32 -4.51
C ALA A 55 20.65 -5.41 -3.84
N VAL A 56 20.15 -6.64 -3.67
CA VAL A 56 18.87 -6.87 -3.00
C VAL A 56 19.06 -7.02 -1.50
N ALA A 57 18.28 -6.27 -0.73
CA ALA A 57 18.16 -6.41 0.72
C ALA A 57 16.68 -6.58 1.09
N VAL A 58 16.44 -7.38 2.13
CA VAL A 58 15.10 -7.57 2.71
C VAL A 58 15.22 -7.37 4.21
N ASP A 59 14.34 -6.54 4.78
CA ASP A 59 14.28 -6.32 6.22
C ASP A 59 13.35 -7.31 6.94
N ARG A 60 13.34 -7.29 8.27
CA ARG A 60 12.58 -8.23 9.08
C ARG A 60 11.05 -8.10 8.94
N ILE A 61 10.54 -6.95 8.50
CA ILE A 61 9.11 -6.77 8.17
C ILE A 61 8.83 -7.07 6.69
N GLY A 62 9.82 -7.58 5.96
CA GLY A 62 9.70 -8.05 4.59
C GLY A 62 9.69 -6.96 3.53
N ASN A 63 10.07 -5.73 3.87
CA ASN A 63 10.28 -4.71 2.84
C ASN A 63 11.45 -5.11 1.95
N ILE A 64 11.32 -4.90 0.64
CA ILE A 64 12.32 -5.27 -0.36
C ILE A 64 13.01 -4.00 -0.84
N PHE A 65 14.34 -4.04 -0.92
CA PHE A 65 15.16 -2.92 -1.38
C PHE A 65 16.07 -3.38 -2.51
N GLY A 66 16.04 -2.67 -3.65
CA GLY A 66 17.05 -2.76 -4.71
C GLY A 66 17.99 -1.57 -4.64
N ILE A 67 19.27 -1.82 -4.37
CA ILE A 67 20.24 -0.77 -4.05
C ILE A 67 21.27 -0.67 -5.18
N TRP A 68 21.30 0.49 -5.85
CA TRP A 68 22.39 0.89 -6.72
C TRP A 68 23.40 1.72 -5.93
N GLN A 69 24.54 1.11 -5.62
CA GLN A 69 25.63 1.71 -4.86
C GLN A 69 26.97 1.30 -5.45
N ASP A 70 27.90 2.25 -5.48
CA ASP A 70 29.30 2.03 -5.86
C ASP A 70 30.21 2.47 -4.70
N ASP A 71 31.47 2.05 -4.69
CA ASP A 71 32.43 2.41 -3.62
C ASP A 71 32.57 3.92 -3.43
N ALA A 72 32.45 4.69 -4.52
CA ALA A 72 32.58 6.15 -4.50
C ALA A 72 31.44 6.87 -3.76
N ASN A 73 30.27 6.24 -3.62
CA ASN A 73 29.12 6.80 -2.91
C ASN A 73 28.72 5.98 -1.67
N ALA A 74 29.49 4.94 -1.35
CA ALA A 74 29.33 4.16 -0.14
C ALA A 74 29.39 5.06 1.10
N GLY A 75 28.34 4.99 1.93
CA GLY A 75 28.19 5.82 3.14
C GLY A 75 27.50 7.17 2.94
N GLN A 76 27.14 7.55 1.71
CA GLN A 76 26.25 8.68 1.49
C GLN A 76 24.78 8.29 1.75
N PRO A 77 23.94 9.18 2.31
CA PRO A 77 22.52 8.90 2.45
C PRO A 77 21.87 8.80 1.07
N SER A 78 21.07 7.77 0.87
CA SER A 78 20.48 7.43 -0.43
C SER A 78 19.40 8.42 -0.89
N VAL A 79 19.07 8.38 -2.17
CA VAL A 79 17.76 8.82 -2.67
C VAL A 79 16.94 7.56 -2.88
N MET A 80 15.80 7.47 -2.20
CA MET A 80 14.92 6.32 -2.27
C MET A 80 13.69 6.66 -3.11
N LEU A 81 13.33 5.74 -3.98
CA LEU A 81 12.06 5.69 -4.69
C LEU A 81 11.33 4.43 -4.25
N GLY A 82 10.01 4.42 -4.32
CA GLY A 82 9.28 3.22 -3.92
C GLY A 82 7.80 3.46 -3.78
N SER A 83 7.14 2.40 -3.35
CA SER A 83 5.73 2.33 -2.97
C SER A 83 5.47 0.90 -2.43
N HIS A 84 4.37 0.26 -2.78
CA HIS A 84 4.02 -1.12 -2.45
C HIS A 84 3.77 -1.98 -3.70
N ILE A 85 3.64 -3.29 -3.51
CA ILE A 85 3.21 -4.21 -4.58
C ILE A 85 2.06 -5.13 -4.16
N ASP A 86 1.67 -5.15 -2.88
CA ASP A 86 0.42 -5.80 -2.48
C ASP A 86 -0.78 -4.98 -2.96
N THR A 87 -1.91 -5.66 -3.12
CA THR A 87 -3.14 -5.06 -3.66
C THR A 87 -4.34 -5.34 -2.76
N VAL A 88 -5.38 -4.52 -2.91
CA VAL A 88 -6.74 -4.92 -2.56
C VAL A 88 -7.26 -6.12 -3.38
N ILE A 89 -8.48 -6.55 -3.07
CA ILE A 89 -9.22 -7.55 -3.85
C ILE A 89 -9.81 -6.88 -5.08
N ASP A 90 -9.66 -7.52 -6.25
CA ASP A 90 -10.16 -7.01 -7.54
C ASP A 90 -9.54 -5.65 -7.92
N ALA A 91 -8.24 -5.53 -7.67
CA ALA A 91 -7.49 -4.31 -7.89
C ALA A 91 -7.19 -4.03 -9.37
N GLY A 92 -6.93 -2.76 -9.67
CA GLY A 92 -6.25 -2.36 -10.91
C GLY A 92 -4.78 -2.77 -10.91
N ILE A 93 -4.11 -2.66 -12.06
CA ILE A 93 -2.70 -3.07 -12.21
C ILE A 93 -1.68 -1.98 -11.88
N TYR A 94 -2.12 -0.79 -11.44
CA TYR A 94 -1.24 0.38 -11.27
C TYR A 94 -1.01 0.80 -9.82
N ASP A 95 -1.97 0.50 -8.94
CA ASP A 95 -1.94 0.93 -7.53
C ASP A 95 -0.71 0.37 -6.81
N GLY A 96 0.07 1.25 -6.17
CA GLY A 96 1.37 0.95 -5.58
C GLY A 96 2.47 0.58 -6.56
N CYS A 97 2.30 -0.53 -7.29
CA CYS A 97 3.39 -1.16 -8.03
C CYS A 97 3.94 -0.29 -9.16
N TYR A 98 3.15 0.66 -9.68
CA TYR A 98 3.64 1.66 -10.61
C TYR A 98 4.81 2.45 -10.02
N GLY A 99 4.74 2.89 -8.76
CA GLY A 99 5.81 3.64 -8.12
C GLY A 99 7.10 2.84 -7.96
N VAL A 100 6.98 1.57 -7.56
CA VAL A 100 8.12 0.65 -7.44
C VAL A 100 8.79 0.42 -8.80
N LEU A 101 8.00 0.08 -9.82
CA LEU A 101 8.52 -0.26 -11.15
C LEU A 101 9.04 0.97 -11.90
N ALA A 102 8.44 2.15 -11.70
CA ALA A 102 8.96 3.40 -12.23
C ALA A 102 10.31 3.77 -11.59
N GLY A 103 10.47 3.53 -10.29
CA GLY A 103 11.75 3.69 -9.61
C GLY A 103 12.84 2.78 -10.19
N LEU A 104 12.51 1.52 -10.45
CA LEU A 104 13.42 0.57 -11.09
C LEU A 104 13.78 1.01 -12.52
N GLU A 105 12.78 1.40 -13.31
CA GLU A 105 13.00 1.89 -14.68
C GLU A 105 13.90 3.13 -14.71
N ALA A 106 13.69 4.07 -13.78
CA ALA A 106 14.53 5.27 -13.68
C ALA A 106 16.00 4.90 -13.39
N ILE A 107 16.24 3.94 -12.50
CA ILE A 107 17.59 3.44 -12.20
C ILE A 107 18.21 2.78 -13.43
N GLU A 108 17.50 1.88 -14.12
CA GLU A 108 18.03 1.21 -15.32
C GLU A 108 18.33 2.20 -16.45
N SER A 109 17.44 3.15 -16.71
CA SER A 109 17.65 4.19 -17.71
C SER A 109 18.87 5.07 -17.39
N LEU A 110 19.10 5.37 -16.11
CA LEU A 110 20.30 6.09 -15.67
C LEU A 110 21.57 5.25 -15.88
N LYS A 111 21.52 3.95 -15.58
CA LYS A 111 22.64 3.01 -15.82
C LYS A 111 22.97 2.91 -17.31
N GLU A 112 21.96 2.74 -18.16
CA GLU A 112 22.10 2.68 -19.62
C GLU A 112 22.70 3.95 -20.21
N ALA A 113 22.37 5.11 -19.62
CA ALA A 113 22.95 6.40 -20.00
C ALA A 113 24.38 6.63 -19.46
N GLY A 114 24.96 5.68 -18.71
CA GLY A 114 26.29 5.81 -18.11
C GLY A 114 26.35 6.83 -16.97
N PHE A 115 25.23 7.09 -16.29
CA PHE A 115 25.21 7.99 -15.14
C PHE A 115 25.95 7.38 -13.95
N THR A 116 26.78 8.19 -13.29
CA THR A 116 27.42 7.82 -12.01
C THR A 116 26.73 8.60 -10.88
N PRO A 117 25.97 7.93 -10.00
CA PRO A 117 25.19 8.61 -8.99
C PRO A 117 26.07 9.07 -7.83
N ALA A 118 25.95 10.34 -7.44
CA ALA A 118 26.68 10.89 -6.29
C ALA A 118 26.21 10.33 -4.93
N ARG A 119 25.08 9.63 -4.90
CA ARG A 119 24.47 8.98 -3.74
C ARG A 119 23.90 7.64 -4.18
N PRO A 120 23.78 6.64 -3.29
CA PRO A 120 23.05 5.43 -3.62
C PRO A 120 21.63 5.75 -4.07
N LEU A 121 21.17 5.08 -5.13
CA LEU A 121 19.76 5.11 -5.54
C LEU A 121 19.11 3.81 -5.09
N VAL A 122 17.94 3.90 -4.46
CA VAL A 122 17.26 2.74 -3.90
C VAL A 122 15.83 2.69 -4.38
N VAL A 123 15.37 1.50 -4.76
CA VAL A 123 13.94 1.22 -4.97
C VAL A 123 13.45 0.37 -3.81
N ALA A 124 12.36 0.79 -3.17
CA ALA A 124 11.73 0.09 -2.06
C ALA A 124 10.32 -0.40 -2.45
N ALA A 125 9.99 -1.63 -2.04
CA ALA A 125 8.62 -2.13 -2.01
C ALA A 125 8.26 -2.44 -0.56
N PHE A 126 7.33 -1.67 0.00
CA PHE A 126 6.89 -1.79 1.39
C PHE A 126 5.83 -2.87 1.54
N THR A 127 5.89 -3.60 2.65
CA THR A 127 4.97 -4.70 2.96
C THR A 127 3.65 -4.20 3.52
N ASN A 128 2.54 -4.75 3.00
CA ASN A 128 1.20 -4.59 3.58
C ASN A 128 0.84 -3.10 3.71
N GLU A 129 0.91 -2.41 2.58
CA GLU A 129 0.49 -1.02 2.51
C GLU A 129 -1.03 -0.94 2.55
N GLU A 130 -1.73 -1.80 1.81
CA GLU A 130 -3.19 -1.72 1.66
C GLU A 130 -3.95 -2.07 2.95
N GLY A 131 -3.30 -2.77 3.89
CA GLY A 131 -3.89 -3.13 5.18
C GLY A 131 -5.07 -4.13 5.12
N VAL A 132 -5.33 -4.72 3.95
CA VAL A 132 -6.50 -5.56 3.67
C VAL A 132 -6.48 -6.88 4.43
N ARG A 133 -5.31 -7.55 4.42
CA ARG A 133 -5.15 -8.84 5.13
C ARG A 133 -4.77 -8.61 6.58
N PHE A 134 -3.82 -7.72 6.85
CA PHE A 134 -3.36 -7.38 8.19
C PHE A 134 -3.53 -5.88 8.41
N SER A 135 -4.18 -5.47 9.50
CA SER A 135 -4.38 -4.05 9.82
C SER A 135 -3.34 -3.52 10.82
N PRO A 136 -3.10 -2.19 10.86
CA PRO A 136 -3.50 -1.16 9.89
C PRO A 136 -2.74 -1.25 8.55
N ASP A 137 -3.13 -0.36 7.64
CA ASP A 137 -2.43 0.02 6.41
C ASP A 137 -1.00 0.56 6.68
N MET A 138 -0.22 0.73 5.61
CA MET A 138 1.12 1.30 5.59
C MET A 138 2.11 0.59 6.53
N MET A 139 1.91 -0.69 6.80
CA MET A 139 2.56 -1.36 7.93
C MET A 139 4.09 -1.42 7.80
N GLY A 140 4.59 -1.86 6.64
CA GLY A 140 6.01 -2.03 6.38
C GLY A 140 6.78 -0.71 6.41
N SER A 141 6.22 0.35 5.83
CA SER A 141 6.82 1.69 5.82
C SER A 141 6.77 2.35 7.20
N LEU A 142 5.68 2.17 7.95
CA LEU A 142 5.54 2.70 9.30
C LEU A 142 6.53 2.07 10.28
N VAL A 143 6.75 0.75 10.19
CA VAL A 143 7.79 0.05 10.96
C VAL A 143 9.18 0.54 10.52
N PHE A 144 9.43 0.66 9.21
CA PHE A 144 10.70 1.16 8.68
C PHE A 144 11.05 2.59 9.16
N ALA A 145 10.03 3.46 9.26
CA ALA A 145 10.18 4.82 9.76
C ALA A 145 10.29 4.91 11.30
N GLY A 146 10.14 3.79 12.02
CA GLY A 146 10.14 3.72 13.48
C GLY A 146 8.84 4.23 14.12
N GLY A 147 7.76 4.34 13.35
CA GLY A 147 6.44 4.75 13.83
C GLY A 147 5.61 3.60 14.43
N ARG A 148 6.03 2.35 14.24
CA ARG A 148 5.42 1.17 14.83
C ARG A 148 6.49 0.16 15.27
N ASP A 149 6.27 -0.48 16.41
CA ASP A 149 7.13 -1.54 16.90
C ASP A 149 7.11 -2.76 15.96
N LEU A 150 8.29 -3.34 15.71
CA LEU A 150 8.46 -4.44 14.78
C LEU A 150 7.77 -5.72 15.29
N ASP A 151 7.94 -6.04 16.58
CA ASP A 151 7.40 -7.29 17.13
C ASP A 151 5.87 -7.23 17.21
N GLU A 152 5.31 -6.06 17.55
CA GLU A 152 3.86 -5.82 17.45
C GLU A 152 3.32 -5.94 16.02
N ALA A 153 4.05 -5.42 15.03
CA ALA A 153 3.65 -5.54 13.63
C ALA A 153 3.67 -7.01 13.17
N LEU A 154 4.75 -7.75 13.46
CA LEU A 154 4.88 -9.17 13.12
C LEU A 154 3.83 -10.05 13.81
N ALA A 155 3.35 -9.65 15.00
CA ALA A 155 2.28 -10.32 15.73
C ALA A 155 0.87 -10.04 15.19
N SER A 156 0.71 -9.17 14.18
CA SER A 156 -0.59 -8.83 13.60
C SER A 156 -1.30 -10.08 13.07
N VAL A 157 -2.55 -10.26 13.49
CA VAL A 157 -3.42 -11.37 13.06
C VAL A 157 -4.26 -10.89 11.87
N GLY A 158 -4.22 -11.65 10.79
CA GLY A 158 -4.94 -11.34 9.57
C GLY A 158 -6.42 -11.68 9.65
N THR A 159 -7.20 -11.21 8.67
CA THR A 159 -8.64 -11.49 8.56
C THR A 159 -8.98 -12.98 8.39
N ASP A 160 -7.99 -13.79 7.99
CA ASP A 160 -8.05 -15.25 7.86
C ASP A 160 -7.47 -16.01 9.09
N GLY A 161 -7.07 -15.29 10.15
CA GLY A 161 -6.45 -15.87 11.34
C GLY A 161 -4.95 -16.18 11.20
N SER A 162 -4.33 -15.88 10.06
CA SER A 162 -2.87 -15.99 9.88
C SER A 162 -2.12 -14.95 10.70
N VAL A 163 -0.81 -15.15 10.92
CA VAL A 163 0.05 -14.19 11.65
C VAL A 163 1.12 -13.68 10.70
N LEU A 164 1.26 -12.36 10.57
CA LEU A 164 2.12 -11.73 9.56
C LEU A 164 3.55 -12.27 9.59
N GLY A 165 4.19 -12.32 10.76
CA GLY A 165 5.57 -12.79 10.85
C GLY A 165 5.75 -14.24 10.39
N LYS A 166 4.78 -15.11 10.70
CA LYS A 166 4.79 -16.51 10.23
C LYS A 166 4.59 -16.61 8.73
N GLU A 167 3.73 -15.77 8.16
CA GLU A 167 3.52 -15.73 6.72
C GLU A 167 4.76 -15.21 5.99
N LEU A 168 5.42 -14.16 6.48
CA LEU A 168 6.69 -13.68 5.94
C LEU A 168 7.79 -14.74 5.98
N GLU A 169 7.91 -15.49 7.08
CA GLU A 169 8.81 -16.66 7.17
C GLU A 169 8.43 -17.72 6.12
N ARG A 170 7.15 -18.07 6.02
CA ARG A 170 6.63 -19.09 5.11
C ARG A 170 6.90 -18.75 3.64
N ILE A 171 6.73 -17.49 3.25
CA ILE A 171 6.99 -17.05 1.87
C ILE A 171 8.46 -16.74 1.60
N GLY A 172 9.33 -16.78 2.62
CA GLY A 172 10.77 -16.54 2.49
C GLY A 172 11.17 -15.06 2.49
N TYR A 173 10.31 -14.17 2.99
CA TYR A 173 10.54 -12.72 3.06
C TYR A 173 10.70 -12.19 4.49
N ALA A 174 10.86 -13.06 5.49
CA ALA A 174 11.41 -12.66 6.79
C ALA A 174 12.91 -12.35 6.65
N GLY A 175 13.21 -11.11 6.25
CA GLY A 175 14.57 -10.67 5.94
C GLY A 175 15.46 -10.56 7.18
N ARG A 176 16.76 -10.32 6.92
CA ARG A 176 17.79 -10.26 7.96
C ARG A 176 18.16 -8.84 8.39
N HIS A 177 17.79 -7.84 7.59
CA HIS A 177 18.12 -6.45 7.90
C HIS A 177 17.13 -5.90 8.91
N GLU A 178 17.60 -5.08 9.85
CA GLU A 178 16.69 -4.37 10.74
C GLU A 178 15.94 -3.28 9.96
N PRO A 179 14.64 -3.06 10.22
CA PRO A 179 13.92 -1.93 9.64
C PRO A 179 14.65 -0.61 9.93
N GLY A 180 14.72 0.28 8.93
CA GLY A 180 15.45 1.54 9.05
C GLY A 180 16.97 1.41 8.90
N PHE A 181 17.52 0.25 8.51
CA PHE A 181 18.97 0.07 8.26
C PHE A 181 19.55 1.04 7.22
N LEU A 182 18.70 1.60 6.35
CA LEU A 182 19.07 2.54 5.31
C LEU A 182 18.21 3.80 5.45
N LYS A 183 18.82 4.91 5.89
CA LYS A 183 18.10 6.17 6.05
C LYS A 183 18.26 7.04 4.80
N PRO A 184 17.20 7.27 4.01
CA PRO A 184 17.30 8.10 2.83
C PRO A 184 17.47 9.58 3.19
N ARG A 185 18.20 10.32 2.34
CA ARG A 185 18.20 11.78 2.33
C ARG A 185 16.88 12.34 1.79
N ALA A 186 16.29 11.64 0.82
CA ALA A 186 15.02 11.99 0.22
C ALA A 186 14.30 10.70 -0.19
N TYR A 187 12.98 10.71 -0.03
CA TYR A 187 12.08 9.68 -0.52
C TYR A 187 11.14 10.31 -1.55
N VAL A 188 10.97 9.65 -2.70
CA VAL A 188 10.10 10.10 -3.78
C VAL A 188 9.20 8.94 -4.19
N GLU A 189 7.90 9.12 -4.05
CA GLU A 189 6.90 8.14 -4.44
C GLU A 189 6.10 8.67 -5.64
N LEU A 190 6.11 7.89 -6.72
CA LEU A 190 5.24 8.12 -7.86
C LEU A 190 4.01 7.23 -7.68
N HIS A 191 2.82 7.82 -7.82
CA HIS A 191 1.59 7.10 -7.62
C HIS A 191 0.53 7.55 -8.62
N VAL A 192 -0.44 6.68 -8.91
CA VAL A 192 -1.66 7.10 -9.61
C VAL A 192 -2.50 7.98 -8.69
N GLU A 193 -3.29 8.88 -9.27
CA GLU A 193 -4.12 9.81 -8.49
C GLU A 193 -5.16 9.09 -7.61
N GLN A 194 -5.63 7.90 -8.04
CA GLN A 194 -6.79 7.19 -7.49
C GLN A 194 -8.11 8.01 -7.50
N GLY A 195 -8.07 9.20 -8.12
CA GLY A 195 -9.18 10.12 -8.29
C GLY A 195 -9.28 10.63 -9.73
N PRO A 196 -10.31 11.43 -10.05
CA PRO A 196 -10.59 11.84 -11.42
C PRO A 196 -10.11 13.27 -11.75
N VAL A 197 -9.38 13.95 -10.87
CA VAL A 197 -9.10 15.40 -10.98
C VAL A 197 -8.10 15.68 -12.10
N LEU A 198 -6.95 15.01 -12.14
CA LEU A 198 -5.93 15.24 -13.15
C LEU A 198 -6.46 14.93 -14.55
N GLU A 199 -7.21 13.84 -14.70
CA GLU A 199 -7.88 13.51 -15.97
C GLU A 199 -8.87 14.59 -16.39
N ARG A 200 -9.76 15.00 -15.48
CA ARG A 200 -10.80 16.00 -15.76
C ARG A 200 -10.23 17.37 -16.11
N GLU A 201 -9.14 17.76 -15.45
CA GLU A 201 -8.47 19.04 -15.66
C GLU A 201 -7.44 18.99 -16.81
N GLY A 202 -7.19 17.82 -17.41
CA GLY A 202 -6.22 17.64 -18.49
C GLY A 202 -4.76 17.87 -18.05
N ILE A 203 -4.44 17.58 -16.79
CA ILE A 203 -3.12 17.76 -16.19
C ILE A 203 -2.39 16.41 -16.16
N ALA A 204 -1.18 16.35 -16.71
CA ALA A 204 -0.44 15.09 -16.81
C ALA A 204 0.26 14.65 -15.50
N VAL A 205 0.68 15.61 -14.66
CA VAL A 205 1.44 15.34 -13.43
C VAL A 205 0.97 16.25 -12.31
N GLY A 206 0.57 15.66 -11.19
CA GLY A 206 0.28 16.37 -9.95
C GLY A 206 1.52 16.49 -9.07
N ALA A 207 1.85 17.71 -8.65
CA ALA A 207 2.85 17.94 -7.59
C ALA A 207 2.14 17.86 -6.23
N VAL A 208 2.20 16.70 -5.58
CA VAL A 208 1.50 16.43 -4.31
C VAL A 208 2.13 17.27 -3.19
N GLU A 209 1.37 18.21 -2.63
CA GLU A 209 1.83 19.08 -1.54
C GLU A 209 1.57 18.46 -0.16
N ASN A 210 0.46 17.74 -0.01
CA ASN A 210 0.04 17.14 1.24
C ASN A 210 -0.75 15.85 1.02
N LEU A 211 -0.95 15.12 2.11
CA LEU A 211 -1.80 13.94 2.19
C LEU A 211 -2.92 14.24 3.19
N GLN A 212 -4.12 13.73 2.93
CA GLN A 212 -5.24 13.85 3.86
C GLN A 212 -4.96 13.05 5.15
N GLY A 213 -5.32 13.62 6.30
CA GLY A 213 -5.32 12.87 7.56
C GLY A 213 -6.45 11.86 7.58
N ILE A 214 -6.17 10.63 8.02
CA ILE A 214 -7.13 9.52 8.06
C ILE A 214 -7.54 9.25 9.51
N SER A 215 -8.84 9.01 9.75
CA SER A 215 -9.35 8.53 11.03
C SER A 215 -10.37 7.42 10.78
N TRP A 216 -10.02 6.20 11.23
CA TRP A 216 -10.92 5.05 11.18
C TRP A 216 -11.54 4.82 12.56
N GLN A 217 -12.86 4.58 12.59
CA GLN A 217 -13.59 4.33 13.82
C GLN A 217 -14.49 3.10 13.66
N ARG A 218 -14.52 2.26 14.70
CA ARG A 218 -15.54 1.24 14.88
C ARG A 218 -16.53 1.75 15.92
N ILE A 219 -17.79 1.87 15.52
CA ILE A 219 -18.87 2.34 16.40
C ILE A 219 -19.86 1.20 16.60
N THR A 220 -20.09 0.82 17.85
CA THR A 220 -21.15 -0.13 18.24
C THR A 220 -22.31 0.65 18.83
N ILE A 221 -23.51 0.45 18.29
CA ILE A 221 -24.75 1.03 18.81
C ILE A 221 -25.59 -0.11 19.39
N GLU A 222 -25.76 -0.12 20.71
CA GLU A 222 -26.58 -1.12 21.39
C GLU A 222 -28.03 -0.65 21.50
N GLY A 223 -28.94 -1.48 20.98
CA GLY A 223 -30.38 -1.31 21.07
C GLY A 223 -31.03 -2.33 21.99
N GLU A 224 -32.32 -2.55 21.81
CA GLU A 224 -33.06 -3.61 22.48
C GLU A 224 -33.81 -4.47 21.47
N ALA A 225 -33.40 -5.73 21.34
CA ALA A 225 -34.06 -6.70 20.46
C ALA A 225 -35.48 -7.00 20.97
N ASN A 226 -36.46 -6.90 20.09
CA ASN A 226 -37.88 -6.99 20.43
C ASN A 226 -38.70 -7.40 19.20
N HIS A 227 -39.93 -7.86 19.40
CA HIS A 227 -40.74 -8.40 18.29
C HIS A 227 -41.23 -7.30 17.34
N ALA A 228 -40.81 -7.40 16.07
CA ALA A 228 -41.03 -6.37 15.05
C ALA A 228 -42.51 -6.03 14.81
N GLY A 229 -43.44 -6.97 15.00
CA GLY A 229 -44.87 -6.74 14.79
C GLY A 229 -45.65 -6.21 16.00
N THR A 230 -45.15 -6.43 17.23
CA THR A 230 -45.95 -6.20 18.44
C THR A 230 -45.35 -5.15 19.37
N THR A 231 -44.08 -4.80 19.20
CA THR A 231 -43.46 -3.72 19.99
C THR A 231 -43.86 -2.36 19.42
N PRO A 232 -44.62 -1.52 20.17
CA PRO A 232 -45.02 -0.19 19.73
C PRO A 232 -43.81 0.70 19.46
N MET A 233 -43.93 1.62 18.49
CA MET A 233 -42.83 2.51 18.11
C MET A 233 -42.28 3.34 19.28
N SER A 234 -43.15 3.74 20.22
CA SER A 234 -42.76 4.51 21.41
C SER A 234 -41.88 3.75 22.40
N MET A 235 -41.81 2.41 22.28
CA MET A 235 -41.03 1.55 23.18
C MET A 235 -39.74 1.04 22.55
N ARG A 236 -39.45 1.41 21.29
CA ARG A 236 -38.29 0.87 20.58
C ARG A 236 -37.00 1.59 20.95
N ARG A 237 -35.94 0.80 21.13
CA ARG A 237 -34.54 1.23 21.15
C ARG A 237 -33.84 0.62 19.94
N ASP A 238 -34.10 1.20 18.78
CA ASP A 238 -33.72 0.63 17.49
C ASP A 238 -32.31 1.09 17.08
N ALA A 239 -31.34 0.18 17.18
CA ALA A 239 -29.96 0.44 16.79
C ALA A 239 -29.80 0.71 15.28
N GLY A 240 -30.64 0.11 14.43
CA GLY A 240 -30.61 0.31 12.99
C GLY A 240 -31.07 1.70 12.58
N VAL A 241 -32.16 2.19 13.18
CA VAL A 241 -32.60 3.58 12.97
C VAL A 241 -31.54 4.57 13.47
N ALA A 242 -30.92 4.30 14.62
CA ALA A 242 -29.84 5.13 15.12
C ALA A 242 -28.63 5.14 14.18
N ALA A 243 -28.19 3.98 13.69
CA ALA A 243 -27.09 3.86 12.72
C ALA A 243 -27.38 4.63 11.42
N ALA A 244 -28.58 4.48 10.85
CA ALA A 244 -28.98 5.20 9.63
C ALA A 244 -28.93 6.73 9.81
N ARG A 245 -29.33 7.24 10.98
CA ARG A 245 -29.24 8.68 11.31
C ARG A 245 -27.80 9.16 11.41
N VAL A 246 -26.93 8.38 12.04
CA VAL A 246 -25.50 8.71 12.15
C VAL A 246 -24.86 8.75 10.76
N ILE A 247 -25.16 7.78 9.89
CA ILE A 247 -24.65 7.73 8.52
C ILE A 247 -25.08 8.98 7.73
N GLY A 248 -26.37 9.32 7.76
CA GLY A 248 -26.88 10.51 7.07
C GLY A 248 -26.25 11.80 7.59
N PHE A 249 -26.19 11.95 8.92
CA PHE A 249 -25.52 13.10 9.54
C PHE A 249 -24.05 13.23 9.12
N LEU A 250 -23.32 12.12 9.07
CA LEU A 250 -21.90 12.12 8.68
C LEU A 250 -21.71 12.58 7.23
N ALA A 251 -22.56 12.09 6.32
CA ALA A 251 -22.53 12.50 4.91
C ALA A 251 -22.83 14.00 4.75
N ASP A 252 -23.88 14.50 5.40
CA ASP A 252 -24.24 15.93 5.39
C ASP A 252 -23.11 16.80 5.97
N ARG A 253 -22.50 16.34 7.07
CA ARG A 253 -21.45 17.07 7.76
C ARG A 253 -20.15 17.15 6.95
N ALA A 254 -19.81 16.08 6.20
CA ALA A 254 -18.68 16.07 5.28
C ALA A 254 -18.96 16.96 4.05
N GLY A 255 -20.15 16.85 3.46
CA GLY A 255 -20.56 17.68 2.31
C GLY A 255 -20.64 19.17 2.62
N ALA A 256 -20.95 19.55 3.87
CA ALA A 256 -20.93 20.94 4.33
C ALA A 256 -19.57 21.42 4.85
N SER A 257 -18.52 20.59 4.78
CA SER A 257 -17.20 20.95 5.28
C SER A 257 -16.54 22.03 4.40
N PRO A 258 -15.92 23.07 4.98
CA PRO A 258 -15.17 24.07 4.21
C PRO A 258 -13.82 23.54 3.68
N THR A 259 -13.41 22.36 4.13
CA THR A 259 -12.21 21.63 3.68
C THR A 259 -12.62 20.47 2.77
N PRO A 260 -11.71 19.90 1.95
CA PRO A 260 -12.01 18.74 1.09
C PRO A 260 -12.12 17.45 1.91
N THR A 261 -12.99 17.44 2.93
CA THR A 261 -13.22 16.32 3.82
C THR A 261 -14.10 15.29 3.12
N VAL A 262 -13.65 14.04 3.14
CA VAL A 262 -14.46 12.88 2.76
C VAL A 262 -14.84 12.10 4.02
N ALA A 263 -16.00 11.46 3.99
CA ALA A 263 -16.42 10.56 5.05
C ALA A 263 -17.22 9.40 4.47
N THR A 264 -16.88 8.17 4.88
CA THR A 264 -17.46 6.95 4.31
C THR A 264 -17.78 5.98 5.44
N VAL A 265 -18.97 5.40 5.43
CA VAL A 265 -19.29 4.21 6.20
C VAL A 265 -19.24 3.02 5.26
N GLY A 266 -18.07 2.38 5.19
CA GLY A 266 -17.81 1.28 4.26
C GLY A 266 -18.42 -0.06 4.69
N THR A 267 -18.68 -0.23 5.99
CA THR A 267 -19.14 -1.51 6.56
C THR A 267 -20.21 -1.27 7.61
N ILE A 268 -21.27 -2.07 7.58
CA ILE A 268 -22.32 -2.13 8.61
C ILE A 268 -22.71 -3.59 8.86
N ALA A 269 -22.91 -3.96 10.12
CA ALA A 269 -23.41 -5.26 10.52
C ALA A 269 -24.51 -5.09 11.58
N PHE A 270 -25.54 -5.94 11.50
CA PHE A 270 -26.58 -6.02 12.52
C PHE A 270 -26.47 -7.36 13.25
N GLU A 271 -26.66 -7.33 14.56
CA GLU A 271 -26.75 -8.53 15.39
C GLU A 271 -28.04 -8.42 16.24
N PRO A 272 -28.86 -9.48 16.38
CA PRO A 272 -28.65 -10.85 15.88
C PRO A 272 -29.01 -11.05 14.39
N ASN A 273 -29.38 -9.98 13.65
CA ASN A 273 -29.82 -10.05 12.25
C ASN A 273 -31.05 -10.95 12.02
N ALA A 274 -32.09 -10.78 12.85
CA ALA A 274 -33.32 -11.58 12.84
C ALA A 274 -34.56 -10.75 13.22
#